data_AF-A0A2V7BJC6-F1
#
_entry.id   AF-A0A2V7BJC6-F1
#
_cell.length_a   1.000
_cell.length_b   1.000
_cell.length_c   1.000
_cell.angle_alpha   90.00
_cell.angle_beta   90.00
_cell.angle_gamma   90.00
#
_symmetry.space_group_name_H-M   'P 1'
#
loop_
_entity.id
_entity.type
_entity.pdbx_description
1 polymer ?
#
loop_
_entity_poly.entity_id
_entity_poly.type
_entity_poly.pdbx_seq_one_letter_code
_entity_poly.pdbx_strand_id
1 'polypeptide(L)'
;MLRRLLPAIAVALVLSIAIPGHVPAEGAGVRLPGRVSWIAGGTMVVTTDDGVAVRVDLTEVPQDEYQRLAHGDRVLVIGVLDRNRIVAITIRSLEP
;
A
#
# COMPACT_ATOMS: atom_id res chain seq x y z
N MET A 1 -57.45 -18.83 1.79
CA MET A 1 -57.46 -17.49 2.44
C MET A 1 -56.08 -17.20 3.01
N LEU A 2 -55.75 -15.93 3.16
CA LEU A 2 -54.43 -15.30 3.03
C LEU A 2 -53.75 -15.00 4.40
N ARG A 3 -52.41 -15.09 4.41
CA ARG A 3 -51.40 -14.41 5.29
C ARG A 3 -51.31 -14.75 6.79
N ARG A 4 -50.06 -15.05 7.19
CA ARG A 4 -49.29 -14.44 8.32
C ARG A 4 -47.82 -14.90 8.19
N LEU A 5 -47.01 -14.24 7.35
CA LEU A 5 -46.07 -13.15 7.67
C LEU A 5 -45.16 -13.44 8.88
N LEU A 6 -43.99 -14.01 8.59
CA LEU A 6 -42.80 -14.04 9.45
C LEU A 6 -42.18 -12.62 9.48
N PRO A 7 -41.82 -12.03 10.63
CA PRO A 7 -40.99 -10.83 10.64
C PRO A 7 -39.52 -11.24 10.69
N ALA A 8 -38.85 -11.26 9.54
CA ALA A 8 -37.40 -11.25 9.48
C ALA A 8 -36.93 -9.81 9.75
N ILE A 9 -36.39 -9.57 10.94
CA ILE A 9 -35.80 -8.28 11.32
C ILE A 9 -34.44 -8.19 10.64
N ALA A 10 -34.38 -7.49 9.51
CA ALA A 10 -33.13 -7.15 8.85
C ALA A 10 -32.53 -5.91 9.53
N VAL A 11 -31.50 -6.11 10.34
CA VAL A 11 -30.69 -5.01 10.89
C VAL A 11 -29.68 -4.60 9.83
N ALA A 12 -29.89 -3.44 9.21
CA ALA A 12 -28.94 -2.86 8.27
C ALA A 12 -27.83 -2.12 9.04
N LEU A 13 -26.64 -2.71 9.10
CA LEU A 13 -25.44 -2.05 9.62
C LEU A 13 -24.87 -1.13 8.53
N VAL A 14 -25.01 0.19 8.70
CA VAL A 14 -24.37 1.18 7.84
C VAL A 14 -22.93 1.36 8.30
N LEU A 15 -21.98 0.80 7.54
CA LEU A 15 -20.55 1.03 7.77
C LEU A 15 -20.13 2.28 6.99
N SER A 16 -19.95 3.40 7.68
CA SER A 16 -19.36 4.62 7.10
C SER A 16 -17.88 4.38 6.83
N ILE A 17 -17.53 4.12 5.57
CA ILE A 17 -16.13 4.07 5.13
C ILE A 17 -15.63 5.52 5.08
N ALA A 18 -14.92 5.94 6.12
CA ALA A 18 -14.09 7.13 6.05
C ALA A 18 -12.96 6.82 5.04
N ILE A 19 -12.93 7.51 3.91
CA ILE A 19 -11.80 7.46 3.00
C ILE A 19 -10.75 8.41 3.60
N PRO A 20 -9.65 7.93 4.19
CA PRO A 20 -8.57 8.82 4.60
C PRO A 20 -8.02 9.50 3.34
N GLY A 21 -8.20 10.82 3.26
CA GLY A 21 -7.46 11.64 2.32
C GLY A 21 -6.00 11.67 2.77
N HIS A 22 -5.10 11.18 1.92
CA HIS A 22 -3.66 11.18 2.20
C HIS A 22 -3.16 12.63 2.24
N VAL A 23 -2.54 13.03 3.35
CA VAL A 23 -1.78 14.28 3.43
C VAL A 23 -0.34 13.89 3.07
N PRO A 24 0.24 14.37 1.95
CA PRO A 24 1.61 14.05 1.63
C PRO A 24 2.53 14.57 2.75
N ALA A 25 3.43 13.72 3.22
CA ALA A 25 4.45 14.11 4.18
C ALA A 25 5.27 15.30 3.64
N GLU A 26 5.62 16.28 4.49
CA GLU A 26 6.46 17.42 4.14
C GLU A 26 7.90 16.95 3.83
N GLY A 27 8.17 16.54 2.58
CA GLY A 27 9.50 16.14 2.16
C GLY A 27 9.65 16.11 0.63
N ALA A 28 10.87 15.88 0.17
CA ALA A 28 11.14 15.79 -1.27
C ALA A 28 10.46 14.56 -1.87
N GLY A 29 9.61 14.78 -2.88
CA GLY A 29 9.00 13.70 -3.65
C GLY A 29 10.06 12.90 -4.40
N VAL A 30 9.96 11.57 -4.35
CA VAL A 30 10.91 10.63 -4.96
C VAL A 30 10.21 9.59 -5.81
N ARG A 31 10.89 9.18 -6.89
CA ARG A 31 10.53 8.05 -7.75
C ARG A 31 11.73 7.13 -7.84
N LEU A 32 11.66 5.98 -7.17
CA LEU A 32 12.78 5.06 -7.03
C LEU A 32 12.49 3.74 -7.76
N PRO A 33 13.10 3.48 -8.92
CA PRO A 33 13.10 2.14 -9.50
C PRO A 33 14.04 1.23 -8.71
N GLY A 34 13.69 -0.04 -8.58
CA GLY A 34 14.57 -1.05 -8.01
C GLY A 34 13.93 -2.42 -7.94
N ARG A 35 14.59 -3.35 -7.24
CA ARG A 35 14.10 -4.71 -7.00
C ARG A 35 13.79 -4.94 -5.53
N VAL A 36 12.69 -5.61 -5.26
CA VAL A 36 12.30 -5.97 -3.89
C VAL A 36 13.35 -6.91 -3.29
N SER A 37 13.99 -6.50 -2.20
CA SER A 37 14.89 -7.36 -1.43
C SER A 37 14.10 -8.19 -0.42
N TRP A 38 13.11 -7.59 0.25
CA TRP A 38 12.18 -8.28 1.15
C TRP A 38 11.00 -7.38 1.52
N ILE A 39 9.91 -8.00 2.00
CA ILE A 39 8.71 -7.33 2.53
C ILE A 39 8.32 -8.01 3.84
N ALA A 40 8.06 -7.22 4.89
CA ALA A 40 7.55 -7.71 6.16
C ALA A 40 6.70 -6.62 6.84
N GLY A 41 5.44 -6.95 7.13
CA GLY A 41 4.48 -5.99 7.72
C GLY A 41 4.35 -4.73 6.84
N GLY A 42 4.45 -3.55 7.47
CA GLY A 42 4.43 -2.26 6.79
C GLY A 42 5.80 -1.79 6.29
N THR A 43 6.78 -2.68 6.11
CA THR A 43 8.12 -2.31 5.64
C THR A 43 8.56 -3.16 4.46
N MET A 44 9.14 -2.51 3.46
CA MET A 44 9.82 -3.14 2.33
C MET A 44 11.24 -2.59 2.22
N VAL A 45 12.17 -3.41 1.74
CA VAL A 45 13.49 -2.95 1.28
C VAL A 45 13.61 -3.20 -0.20
N VAL A 46 14.10 -2.19 -0.91
CA VAL A 46 14.36 -2.22 -2.35
C VAL A 46 15.85 -2.02 -2.58
N THR A 47 16.45 -2.85 -3.42
CA THR A 47 17.80 -2.64 -3.95
C THR A 47 17.70 -1.87 -5.26
N THR A 48 18.35 -0.72 -5.34
CA THR A 48 18.47 0.09 -6.56
C THR A 48 19.43 -0.54 -7.57
N ASP A 49 19.47 -0.02 -8.79
CA ASP A 49 20.36 -0.54 -9.85
C ASP A 49 21.85 -0.37 -9.54
N ASP A 50 22.21 0.63 -8.75
CA ASP A 50 23.55 0.86 -8.21
C ASP A 50 23.85 0.04 -6.94
N GLY A 51 22.94 -0.84 -6.53
CA GLY A 51 23.13 -1.79 -5.43
C GLY A 51 22.83 -1.22 -4.04
N VAL A 52 22.26 -0.03 -3.94
CA VAL A 52 21.92 0.60 -2.65
C VAL A 52 20.62 0.01 -2.11
N ALA A 53 20.64 -0.43 -0.85
CA ALA A 53 19.45 -0.90 -0.14
C ALA A 53 18.69 0.28 0.48
N VAL A 54 17.45 0.50 0.03
CA VAL A 54 16.59 1.60 0.48
C VAL A 54 15.41 1.04 1.27
N ARG A 55 15.18 1.59 2.45
CA ARG A 55 14.03 1.26 3.29
C ARG A 55 12.81 2.04 2.83
N VAL A 56 11.70 1.32 2.67
CA VAL A 56 10.41 1.85 2.23
C VAL A 56 9.37 1.53 3.30
N ASP A 57 8.72 2.57 3.78
CA ASP A 57 7.57 2.50 4.69
C ASP A 57 6.30 2.40 3.86
N LEU A 58 5.55 1.32 4.07
CA LEU A 58 4.34 0.96 3.32
C LEU A 58 3.05 1.33 4.05
N THR A 59 3.15 2.02 5.21
CA THR A 59 1.98 2.31 6.06
C THR A 59 0.87 3.04 5.29
N GLU A 60 1.24 3.88 4.33
CA GLU A 60 0.31 4.69 3.52
C GLU A 60 0.00 4.07 2.14
N VAL A 61 0.54 2.89 1.84
CA VAL A 61 0.35 2.22 0.54
C VAL A 61 -0.84 1.25 0.61
N PRO A 62 -1.75 1.26 -0.37
CA PRO A 62 -2.79 0.23 -0.48
C PRO A 62 -2.19 -1.17 -0.56
N GLN A 63 -2.72 -2.09 0.26
CA GLN A 63 -2.14 -3.43 0.41
C GLN A 63 -2.12 -4.23 -0.90
N ASP A 64 -3.11 -4.02 -1.79
CA ASP A 64 -3.22 -4.71 -3.07
C ASP A 64 -2.11 -4.35 -4.07
N GLU A 65 -1.39 -3.24 -3.86
CA GLU A 65 -0.25 -2.81 -4.68
C GLU A 65 1.02 -3.61 -4.37
N TYR A 66 1.18 -4.14 -3.15
CA TYR A 66 2.42 -4.80 -2.74
C TYR A 66 2.25 -6.23 -2.20
N GLN A 67 1.04 -6.67 -1.85
CA GLN A 67 0.82 -8.00 -1.26
C GLN A 67 1.21 -9.18 -2.16
N ARG A 68 1.31 -8.97 -3.48
CA ARG A 68 1.70 -10.01 -4.45
C ARG A 68 3.18 -9.96 -4.79
N LEU A 69 3.89 -8.93 -4.34
CA LEU A 69 5.30 -8.76 -4.65
C LEU A 69 6.14 -9.81 -3.91
N ALA A 70 7.09 -10.37 -4.63
CA ALA A 70 8.07 -11.32 -4.13
C ALA A 70 9.48 -10.73 -4.16
N HIS A 71 10.42 -11.45 -3.53
CA HIS A 71 11.83 -11.14 -3.66
C HIS A 71 12.26 -11.14 -5.13
N GLY A 72 12.95 -10.08 -5.56
CA GLY A 72 13.48 -9.91 -6.91
C GLY A 72 12.60 -9.09 -7.85
N ASP A 73 11.31 -8.95 -7.53
CA ASP A 73 10.34 -8.25 -8.38
C ASP A 73 10.76 -6.81 -8.64
N ARG A 74 10.66 -6.40 -9.90
CA ARG A 74 10.95 -5.03 -10.32
C ARG A 74 9.80 -4.10 -9.99
N VAL A 75 10.11 -3.03 -9.26
CA VAL A 75 9.12 -2.05 -8.82
C VAL A 75 9.55 -0.61 -9.09
N LEU A 76 8.56 0.28 -9.16
CA LEU A 76 8.72 1.72 -9.01
C LEU A 76 8.06 2.16 -7.72
N VAL A 77 8.85 2.67 -6.77
CA VAL A 77 8.37 3.26 -5.52
C VAL A 77 8.17 4.75 -5.73
N ILE A 78 6.98 5.26 -5.42
CA ILE A 78 6.67 6.69 -5.45
C ILE A 78 6.28 7.12 -4.05
N GLY A 79 6.92 8.17 -3.54
CA GLY A 79 6.70 8.60 -2.17
C GLY A 79 7.50 9.84 -1.81
N VAL A 80 7.76 10.00 -0.52
CA VAL A 80 8.49 11.13 0.04
C VAL A 80 9.69 10.62 0.82
N LEU A 81 10.85 11.24 0.63
CA LEU A 81 12.04 10.94 1.44
C LEU A 81 11.88 11.54 2.85
N ASP A 82 11.84 10.69 3.87
CA ASP A 82 11.86 11.06 5.30
C ASP A 82 13.12 10.49 5.96
N ARG A 83 14.08 11.37 6.27
CA ARG A 83 15.38 11.04 6.87
C ARG A 83 16.14 9.98 6.06
N ASN A 84 16.00 8.70 6.42
CA ASN A 84 16.71 7.56 5.82
C ASN A 84 15.74 6.47 5.33
N ARG A 85 14.49 6.84 5.04
CA ARG A 85 13.50 5.94 4.41
C ARG A 85 12.61 6.72 3.47
N ILE A 86 11.97 6.01 2.55
CA ILE A 86 10.90 6.56 1.72
C ILE A 86 9.57 6.20 2.38
N VAL A 87 8.74 7.20 2.67
CA VAL A 87 7.33 6.98 2.97
C VAL A 87 6.61 6.83 1.64
N ALA A 88 6.24 5.61 1.28
CA ALA A 88 5.65 5.32 -0.01
C ALA A 88 4.16 5.70 -0.01
N ILE A 89 3.74 6.25 -1.14
CA ILE A 89 2.33 6.59 -1.43
C ILE A 89 1.76 5.55 -2.41
N THR A 90 2.57 5.07 -3.36
CA THR A 90 2.18 4.01 -4.30
C THR A 90 3.37 3.19 -4.73
N ILE A 91 3.12 1.91 -5.01
CA ILE A 91 4.05 0.94 -5.56
C ILE A 91 3.49 0.43 -6.88
N ARG A 92 4.32 0.46 -7.94
CA ARG A 92 3.97 -0.12 -9.24
C ARG A 92 4.87 -1.31 -9.52
N SER A 93 4.28 -2.49 -9.76
CA SER A 93 5.02 -3.59 -10.40
C SER A 93 5.36 -3.18 -11.84
N LEU A 94 6.61 -3.41 -12.23
CA LEU A 94 7.08 -3.20 -13.60
C LEU A 94 7.17 -4.52 -14.39
N GLU A 95 6.95 -5.65 -13.72
CA GLU A 95 6.85 -6.98 -14.30
C GLU A 95 5.38 -7.47 -14.19
N PRO A 96 4.83 -8.10 -15.26
CA PRO A 96 3.42 -8.50 -15.33
C PRO A 96 3.07 -9.73 -14.48
#